data_AF-A0A940R1Q8-F1
#
_entry.id   AF-A0A940R1Q8-F1
#
_cell.length_a   1.000
_cell.length_b   1.000
_cell.length_c   1.000
_cell.angle_alpha   90.00
_cell.angle_beta   90.00
_cell.angle_gamma   90.00
#
_symmetry.space_group_name_H-M   'P 1'
#
loop_
_entity.id
_entity.type
_entity.pdbx_description
1 polymer ?
#
loop_
_entity_poly.entity_id
_entity_poly.type
_entity_poly.pdbx_seq_one_letter_code
_entity_poly.pdbx_strand_id
1 'polypeptide(L)' 'YPVILQEYLDKHNINAEIHEISGSVEIAPGIGLAEAICDLVSSGSTLLTNGLKEVDTILQSQAVLIRNQSMNAEQEQIL' A
#
# COMPACT_ATOMS: atom_id res chain seq x y z
N TYR A 1 2.84 -2.51 -3.09
CA TYR A 1 3.67 -1.37 -2.66
C TYR A 1 5.05 -1.85 -2.17
N PRO A 2 5.93 -2.35 -3.06
CA PRO A 2 7.14 -3.05 -2.64
C PRO A 2 8.14 -2.16 -1.90
N VAL A 3 8.35 -0.92 -2.35
CA VAL A 3 9.32 0.01 -1.72
C VAL A 3 8.87 0.41 -0.31
N ILE A 4 7.60 0.83 -0.15
CA ILE A 4 7.04 1.22 1.16
C ILE A 4 7.06 0.03 2.13
N LEU A 5 6.71 -1.17 1.64
CA LEU A 5 6.74 -2.37 2.46
C LEU A 5 8.17 -2.72 2.89
N GLN A 6 9.15 -2.65 1.99
CA GLN A 6 10.55 -2.93 2.32
C GLN A 6 11.06 -2.01 3.44
N GLU A 7 10.81 -0.70 3.34
CA GLU A 7 11.20 0.25 4.39
C GLU A 7 10.59 -0.09 5.76
N TYR A 8 9.32 -0.51 5.77
CA TYR A 8 8.63 -0.96 6.98
C TYR A 8 9.27 -2.24 7.55
N LEU A 9 9.53 -3.24 6.71
CA LEU A 9 10.15 -4.50 7.15
C LEU A 9 11.54 -4.25 7.73
N ASP A 10 12.36 -3.45 7.05
CA ASP A 10 13.72 -3.09 7.48
C ASP A 10 13.70 -2.38 8.84
N LYS A 11 12.83 -1.38 9.01
CA LYS A 11 12.68 -0.62 10.25
C LYS A 11 12.27 -1.50 11.44
N HIS A 12 11.51 -2.57 11.17
CA HIS A 12 11.02 -3.50 12.18
C HIS A 12 11.90 -4.75 12.32
N ASN A 13 13.04 -4.83 11.61
CA ASN A 13 13.95 -5.99 11.57
C ASN A 13 13.21 -7.31 11.20
N ILE A 14 12.25 -7.22 10.28
CA ILE A 14 11.48 -8.38 9.80
C ILE A 14 12.16 -8.91 8.54
N ASN A 15 12.59 -10.18 8.58
CA ASN A 15 13.12 -10.87 7.42
C ASN A 15 11.98 -11.53 6.63
N ALA A 16 11.63 -10.97 5.46
CA ALA A 16 10.59 -11.49 4.59
C ALA A 16 10.93 -11.25 3.11
N GLU A 17 10.40 -12.11 2.23
CA GLU A 17 10.47 -11.95 0.78
C GLU A 17 9.22 -11.21 0.27
N ILE A 18 9.40 -10.24 -0.62
CA ILE A 18 8.29 -9.47 -1.20
C ILE A 18 7.96 -10.03 -2.59
N HIS A 19 6.73 -10.54 -2.75
CA HIS A 19 6.15 -10.87 -4.05
C HIS A 19 5.14 -9.81 -4.47
N GLU A 20 5.40 -9.11 -5.58
CA GLU A 20 4.47 -8.14 -6.15
C GLU A 20 3.42 -8.80 -7.03
N ILE A 21 2.14 -8.47 -6.79
CA ILE A 21 0.99 -9.00 -7.52
C ILE A 21 0.13 -7.81 -7.98
N SER A 22 -0.25 -7.82 -9.26
CA SER A 22 -1.12 -6.80 -9.85
C SER A 22 -2.59 -7.16 -9.61
N GLY A 23 -3.09 -6.89 -8.39
CA GLY A 23 -4.50 -7.02 -8.02
C GLY A 23 -4.89 -8.35 -7.35
N SER A 24 -6.05 -8.36 -6.71
CA SER A 24 -6.58 -9.49 -5.93
C SER A 24 -5.57 -10.07 -4.93
N VAL A 25 -4.86 -9.18 -4.24
CA VAL A 25 -3.80 -9.52 -3.29
C VAL A 25 -4.36 -10.37 -2.14
N GLU A 26 -5.61 -10.14 -1.76
CA GLU A 26 -6.37 -10.85 -0.73
C GLU A 26 -6.50 -12.37 -0.96
N ILE A 27 -6.30 -12.85 -2.19
CA ILE A 27 -6.34 -14.29 -2.51
C ILE A 27 -5.03 -14.99 -2.08
N ALA A 28 -3.90 -14.28 -2.05
CA ALA A 28 -2.58 -14.87 -1.84
C ALA A 28 -2.47 -15.71 -0.55
N PRO A 29 -3.01 -15.28 0.61
CA PRO A 29 -3.03 -16.13 1.81
C PRO A 29 -3.90 -17.38 1.66
N GLY A 30 -5.07 -17.25 1.01
CA GLY A 30 -6.02 -18.35 0.84
C GLY A 30 -5.49 -19.51 -0.01
N ILE A 31 -4.56 -19.23 -0.94
CA ILE A 31 -3.91 -20.24 -1.78
C ILE A 31 -2.51 -20.65 -1.28
N GLY A 32 -2.06 -20.10 -0.15
CA GLY A 32 -0.74 -20.41 0.43
C GLY A 32 0.44 -19.77 -0.30
N LEU A 33 0.22 -18.72 -1.10
CA LEU A 33 1.28 -18.00 -1.80
C LEU A 33 2.03 -17.04 -0.86
N ALA A 34 1.35 -16.47 0.14
CA ALA A 34 1.94 -15.55 1.10
C ALA A 34 1.33 -15.72 2.49
N GLU A 35 2.11 -15.48 3.55
CA GLU A 35 1.63 -15.53 4.94
C GLU A 35 0.86 -14.25 5.34
N ALA A 36 1.19 -13.13 4.69
CA ALA A 36 0.57 -11.83 4.92
C ALA A 36 0.53 -11.03 3.62
N ILE A 37 -0.34 -10.01 3.59
CA ILE A 37 -0.44 -9.07 2.47
C ILE A 37 -0.25 -7.64 2.97
N CYS A 38 0.24 -6.78 2.08
CA CYS A 38 0.30 -5.33 2.28
C CYS A 38 -0.47 -4.67 1.15
N ASP A 39 -1.61 -4.07 1.47
CA ASP A 39 -2.47 -3.40 0.50
C ASP A 39 -3.11 -2.14 1.11
N LEU A 40 -3.64 -1.28 0.25
CA LEU A 40 -4.38 -0.08 0.67
C LEU A 40 -5.77 -0.48 1.17
N VAL A 41 -6.09 -0.09 2.41
CA VAL A 41 -7.37 -0.43 3.06
C VAL A 41 -8.09 0.86 3.46
N SER A 42 -9.43 0.81 3.40
CA SER A 42 -10.31 1.89 3.90
C SER A 42 -11.26 1.36 4.98
N SER A 43 -12.42 0.80 4.61
CA SER A 43 -13.39 0.26 5.57
C SER A 43 -13.05 -1.14 6.10
N GLY A 44 -12.04 -1.80 5.52
CA GLY A 44 -11.69 -3.19 5.83
C GLY A 44 -12.66 -4.26 5.29
N SER A 45 -13.74 -3.88 4.58
CA SER A 45 -14.79 -4.82 4.16
C SER A 45 -14.29 -5.94 3.23
N THR A 46 -13.33 -5.63 2.35
CA THR A 46 -12.71 -6.62 1.44
C THR A 46 -11.89 -7.64 2.22
N LEU A 47 -11.12 -7.21 3.22
CA LEU A 47 -10.34 -8.12 4.06
C LEU A 47 -11.26 -9.08 4.81
N LEU A 48 -12.30 -8.56 5.46
CA LEU A 48 -13.26 -9.36 6.22
C LEU A 48 -13.92 -10.44 5.35
N THR A 49 -14.34 -10.08 4.13
CA THR A 49 -14.98 -11.01 3.19
C THR A 49 -14.04 -12.14 2.76
N ASN A 50 -12.73 -11.91 2.82
CA ASN A 50 -11.69 -12.90 2.52
C ASN A 50 -11.12 -13.57 3.77
N GLY A 51 -11.75 -13.38 4.94
CA GLY A 51 -11.30 -13.98 6.21
C GLY A 51 -10.00 -13.37 6.75
N LEU A 52 -9.62 -12.19 6.27
CA LEU A 52 -8.44 -11.45 6.69
C LEU A 52 -8.79 -10.37 7.70
N LYS A 53 -7.79 -9.95 8.47
CA LYS A 53 -7.87 -8.82 9.41
C LYS A 53 -6.65 -7.94 9.27
N GLU A 54 -6.80 -6.65 9.58
CA GLU A 54 -5.67 -5.73 9.68
C GLU A 54 -4.78 -6.13 10.87
N VAL A 55 -3.47 -6.14 10.66
CA VAL A 55 -2.47 -6.52 11.66
C VAL A 55 -1.62 -5.34 12.13
N ASP A 56 -1.28 -4.43 11.21
CA ASP A 56 -0.58 -3.19 11.51
C ASP A 56 -0.86 -2.14 10.43
N THR A 57 -0.69 -0.87 10.76
CA THR A 57 -0.73 0.24 9.82
C THR A 57 0.68 0.59 9.38
N ILE A 58 1.00 0.33 8.12
CA ILE A 58 2.30 0.67 7.52
C ILE A 58 2.41 2.18 7.24
N LEU A 59 1.37 2.75 6.63
CA LEU A 59 1.31 4.16 6.23
C LEU A 59 -0.14 4.66 6.23
N GLN A 60 -0.36 5.85 6.78
CA GLN A 60 -1.62 6.57 6.62
C GLN A 60 -1.59 7.36 5.31
N SER A 61 -2.55 7.11 4.42
CA SER A 61 -2.61 7.73 3.10
C SER A 61 -3.67 8.83 3.03
N GLN A 62 -3.40 9.84 2.20
CA GLN A 62 -4.37 10.89 1.87
C GLN A 62 -4.16 11.34 0.43
N ALA A 63 -5.20 11.87 -0.20
CA ALA A 63 -5.05 12.55 -1.48
C ALA A 63 -4.26 13.85 -1.29
N VAL A 64 -3.27 14.08 -2.15
CA VAL A 64 -2.46 15.30 -2.14
C VAL A 64 -2.41 15.88 -3.55
N LEU A 65 -2.42 17.21 -3.65
CA LEU A 65 -2.17 17.91 -4.91
C LEU A 65 -0.67 18.11 -5.05
N ILE A 66 -0.09 17.56 -6.12
CA ILE A 66 1.35 17.67 -6.42
C ILE A 66 1.51 18.62 -7.60
N ARG A 67 2.40 19.61 -7.44
CA ARG A 67 2.76 20.56 -8.51
C ARG A 67 4.17 20.31 -9.03
N ASN A 68 4.39 20.61 -10.31
CA ASN A 68 5.74 20.67 -10.85
C ASN A 68 6.43 21.96 -10.35
N GLN A 69 7.71 21.88 -9.98
CA GLN A 69 8.47 23.04 -9.50
C GLN A 69 8.77 24.06 -10.62
N SER A 70 8.69 23.65 -11.88
CA SER A 70 9.01 24.46 -13.06
C SER A 70 7.77 25.01 -13.79
N MET A 71 6.66 25.25 -13.07
CA MET A 71 5.44 25.82 -13.67
C MET A 71 5.62 27.30 -13.99
N ASN A 72 4.97 27.74 -15.08
CA ASN A 72 4.91 29.16 -15.43
C ASN A 72 3.68 29.84 -14.77
N ALA A 73 3.62 31.17 -14.86
CA ALA A 73 2.58 31.96 -14.20
C ALA A 73 1.14 31.64 -14.67
N GLU A 74 0.93 31.23 -15.93
CA GLU A 74 -0.38 30.82 -16.42
C GLU A 74 -0.81 29.48 -15.81
N GLN A 75 0.14 28.53 -15.70
CA GLN A 75 -0.12 27.22 -15.11
C GLN A 75 -0.37 27.30 -13.61
N GLU A 76 0.29 28.23 -12.90
CA GLU A 76 0.07 28.47 -11.47
C GLU A 76 -1.35 28.98 -11.16
N GLN A 77 -2.02 29.67 -12.10
CA GLN A 77 -3.39 30.15 -11.90
C GLN A 77 -4.45 29.05 -12.00
N ILE A 78 -4.10 27.84 -12.46
CA ILE A 78 -5.03 26.71 -12.67
C ILE A 78 -5.04 25.75 -11.47
N LEU A 79 -4.04 25.86 -10.57
CA LEU A 79 -3.96 25.09 -9.32
C LEU A 79 -4.72 25.79 -8.20
#